data_AF-A0A2E4ITW6-F1
#
_entry.id   AF-A0A2E4ITW6-F1
#
_cell.length_a   1.000
_cell.length_b   1.000
_cell.length_c   1.000
_cell.angle_alpha   90.00
_cell.angle_beta   90.00
_cell.angle_gamma   90.00
#
_symmetry.space_group_name_H-M   'P 1'
#
loop_
_entity.id
_entity.type
_entity.pdbx_description
1 polymer ?
#
loop_
_entity_poly.entity_id
_entity_poly.type
_entity_poly.pdbx_seq_one_letter_code
_entity_poly.pdbx_strand_id
1 'polypeptide(L)' 'MTIINSCPKCRGTLIVTQTIENEDEIRCVTCGLATPTTDNFHKLTGREIILMLSDKARLISERLEPEKVAS' A
#
# COMPACT_ATOMS: atom_id res chain seq x y z
N MET A 1 15.27 13.37 -0.53
CA MET A 1 14.08 12.96 -1.31
C MET A 1 14.01 11.45 -1.25
N THR A 2 13.11 10.89 -0.44
CA THR A 2 12.98 9.43 -0.30
C THR A 2 12.23 8.92 -1.52
N ILE A 3 12.96 8.34 -2.47
CA ILE A 3 12.35 7.74 -3.66
C ILE A 3 11.74 6.41 -3.22
N ILE A 4 10.41 6.37 -3.12
CA ILE A 4 9.64 5.17 -2.80
C ILE A 4 9.55 4.32 -4.07
N ASN A 5 10.53 3.42 -4.30
CA ASN A 5 10.57 2.65 -5.54
C ASN A 5 10.04 1.21 -5.43
N SER A 6 9.84 0.69 -4.22
CA SER A 6 9.51 -0.74 -4.05
C SER A 6 8.34 -0.95 -3.10
N CYS A 7 7.35 -1.71 -3.58
CA CYS A 7 6.19 -2.15 -2.84
C CYS A 7 6.61 -3.04 -1.65
N PRO A 8 6.14 -2.77 -0.41
CA PRO A 8 6.54 -3.56 0.76
C PRO A 8 6.02 -5.00 0.72
N LYS A 9 4.95 -5.29 -0.05
CA LYS A 9 4.39 -6.64 -0.21
C LYS A 9 5.18 -7.52 -1.18
N CYS A 10 5.57 -6.99 -2.34
CA CYS A 10 6.09 -7.79 -3.46
C CYS A 10 7.37 -7.24 -4.09
N ARG A 11 7.93 -6.15 -3.56
CA ARG A 11 9.08 -5.40 -4.10
C ARG A 11 8.89 -4.81 -5.51
N GLY A 12 7.71 -4.93 -6.10
CA GLY A 12 7.36 -4.35 -7.40
C GLY A 12 7.27 -2.82 -7.38
N THR A 13 7.21 -2.21 -8.55
CA THR A 13 7.20 -0.75 -8.72
C THR A 13 5.93 -0.11 -8.15
N LEU A 14 6.09 1.03 -7.49
CA LEU A 14 5.00 1.90 -7.04
C LEU A 14 4.89 3.09 -7.99
N ILE A 15 3.66 3.41 -8.40
CA ILE A 15 3.34 4.55 -9.26
C ILE A 15 2.28 5.42 -8.61
N VAL A 16 2.20 6.68 -9.01
CA VAL A 16 1.08 7.57 -8.66
C VAL A 16 -0.01 7.37 -9.71
N THR A 17 -1.25 7.14 -9.28
CA THR A 17 -2.44 7.07 -10.13
C THR A 17 -3.56 7.94 -9.55
N GLN A 18 -4.57 8.26 -10.36
CA GLN A 18 -5.75 8.99 -9.89
C GLN A 18 -6.96 8.04 -9.80
N THR A 19 -7.72 8.15 -8.71
CA THR A 19 -8.98 7.42 -8.53
C THR A 19 -10.09 8.04 -9.39
N ILE A 20 -11.25 7.39 -9.45
CA ILE A 20 -12.45 7.91 -10.12
C ILE A 20 -12.97 9.22 -9.51
N GLU A 21 -12.57 9.52 -8.27
CA GLU A 21 -12.92 10.73 -7.53
C GLU A 21 -11.89 11.85 -7.76
N ASN A 22 -10.92 11.65 -8.67
CA ASN A 22 -9.78 12.53 -8.94
C ASN A 22 -8.83 12.71 -7.75
N GLU A 23 -8.75 11.71 -6.87
CA GLU A 23 -7.79 11.71 -5.76
C GLU A 23 -6.51 10.97 -6.16
N ASP A 24 -5.36 11.50 -5.75
CA ASP A 24 -4.07 10.89 -6.01
C ASP A 24 -3.84 9.70 -5.05
N GLU A 25 -3.51 8.53 -5.60
CA GLU A 25 -3.13 7.32 -4.85
C GLU A 25 -1.76 6.79 -5.30
N ILE A 26 -1.05 6.12 -4.40
CA ILE A 26 0.12 5.30 -4.73
C ILE A 26 -0.32 3.86 -4.89
N ARG A 27 -0.03 3.27 -6.06
CA ARG A 27 -0.41 1.90 -6.40
C ARG A 27 0.79 1.07 -6.88
N CYS A 28 0.85 -0.18 -6.43
CA CYS A 28 1.79 -1.16 -6.95
C CYS A 28 1.28 -1.78 -8.25
N VAL A 29 2.09 -1.70 -9.30
CA VAL A 29 1.74 -2.29 -10.61
C VAL A 29 1.76 -3.82 -10.60
N THR A 30 2.50 -4.44 -9.67
CA THR A 30 2.70 -5.90 -9.62
C THR A 30 1.62 -6.60 -8.80
N CYS A 31 1.29 -6.10 -7.61
CA CYS A 31 0.37 -6.77 -6.69
C CYS A 31 -0.92 -5.98 -6.39
N GLY A 32 -1.08 -4.80 -7.00
CA GLY A 32 -2.27 -3.96 -6.84
C GLY A 32 -2.41 -3.28 -5.48
N LEU A 33 -1.45 -3.45 -4.56
CA LEU A 33 -1.47 -2.77 -3.26
C LEU A 33 -1.49 -1.26 -3.44
N ALA A 34 -2.45 -0.57 -2.83
CA ALA A 34 -2.63 0.86 -3.00
C ALA A 34 -2.92 1.59 -1.68
N THR A 35 -2.55 2.87 -1.62
CA THR A 35 -2.88 3.79 -0.52
C THR A 35 -3.09 5.20 -1.07
N PRO A 36 -4.05 5.98 -0.54
CA PRO A 36 -4.19 7.39 -0.93
C PRO A 36 -2.91 8.17 -0.56
N THR A 37 -2.68 9.28 -1.26
CA THR A 37 -1.60 10.23 -0.94
C THR A 37 -2.04 11.33 0.03
N THR A 38 -3.34 11.38 0.34
CA THR A 38 -3.97 12.35 1.23
C THR A 38 -4.75 11.65 2.34
N ASP A 39 -4.72 12.26 3.51
CA ASP A 39 -5.64 12.06 4.62
C ASP A 39 -6.70 13.19 4.60
N ASN A 40 -7.80 13.03 5.34
CA ASN A 40 -8.88 14.00 5.54
C ASN A 40 -8.44 15.49 5.68
N PHE A 41 -7.23 15.77 6.15
CA PHE A 41 -6.75 17.14 6.40
C PHE A 41 -5.39 17.49 5.80
N HIS A 42 -4.63 16.53 5.24
CA HIS A 42 -3.27 16.80 4.78
C HIS A 42 -2.72 15.80 3.75
N LYS A 43 -1.74 16.25 2.96
CA LYS A 43 -0.93 15.35 2.11
C LYS A 43 0.01 14.53 2.98
N LEU A 44 0.00 13.23 2.76
CA LEU A 44 0.87 12.29 3.46
C LEU A 44 2.30 12.46 2.98
N THR A 45 3.23 12.42 3.93
CA THR A 45 4.64 12.31 3.64
C THR A 45 4.97 10.93 3.06
N GLY A 46 6.10 10.82 2.38
CA GLY A 46 6.55 9.53 1.86
C GLY A 46 6.73 8.44 2.92
N ARG A 47 7.04 8.81 4.16
CA ARG A 47 7.16 7.86 5.28
C ARG A 47 5.80 7.30 5.68
N GLU A 48 4.78 8.15 5.77
CA GLU A 48 3.41 7.75 6.13
C GLU A 48 2.82 6.81 5.08
N ILE A 49 3.04 7.12 3.80
CA ILE A 49 2.64 6.26 2.68
C ILE A 49 3.26 4.86 2.82
N ILE A 50 4.56 4.76 3.14
CA ILE A 50 5.23 3.47 3.33
C ILE A 50 4.67 2.70 4.53
N LEU A 51 4.38 3.38 5.64
CA LEU A 51 3.79 2.74 6.82
C LEU A 51 2.41 2.17 6.48
N MET A 52 1.55 2.97 5.82
CA MET A 52 0.23 2.51 5.39
C MET A 52 0.29 1.33 4.42
N LEU A 53 1.19 1.36 3.43
CA LEU A 53 1.39 0.24 2.50
C LEU A 53 1.90 -1.01 3.23
N SER A 54 2.80 -0.86 4.21
CA SER A 54 3.35 -1.98 4.97
C SER A 54 2.28 -2.61 5.88
N ASP A 55 1.47 -1.79 6.54
CA ASP A 55 0.35 -2.28 7.37
C ASP A 55 -0.70 -3.01 6.53
N LYS A 56 -1.08 -2.45 5.37
CA LYS A 56 -1.99 -3.14 4.44
C LYS A 56 -1.40 -4.45 3.93
N ALA A 57 -0.10 -4.48 3.62
CA ALA A 57 0.59 -5.70 3.21
C ALA A 57 0.54 -6.78 4.29
N ARG A 58 0.82 -6.41 5.55
CA ARG A 58 0.75 -7.30 6.71
C ARG A 58 -0.66 -7.88 6.90
N LEU A 59 -1.68 -7.01 6.91
CA LEU A 59 -3.08 -7.43 7.07
C LEU A 59 -3.54 -8.41 5.97
N ILE A 60 -3.07 -8.23 4.74
CA ILE A 60 -3.37 -9.16 3.64
C ILE A 60 -2.68 -10.51 3.85
N SER A 61 -1.43 -10.51 4.31
CA SER A 61 -0.67 -11.74 4.59
C SER A 61 -1.27 -12.53 5.75
N GLU A 62 -1.70 -11.86 6.82
CA GLU A 62 -2.31 -12.48 8.01
C GLU A 62 -3.70 -13.07 7.71
N ARG A 63 -4.47 -12.47 6.78
CA ARG A 63 -5.77 -13.01 6.33
C ARG A 63 -5.65 -14.22 5.40
N LEU A 64 -4.45 -14.56 4.95
CA LEU A 64 -4.17 -15.71 4.08
C LEU A 64 -3.70 -16.94 4.85
N GLU A 65 -3.62 -16.91 6.18
CA GLU A 65 -3.48 -18.13 6.97
C GLU A 65 -4.87 -18.78 7.11
N PRO A 66 -5.22 -19.82 6.33
CA PRO A 66 -6.35 -20.66 6.72
C PRO A 66 -6.02 -21.22 8.09
N GLU A 67 -6.98 -21.17 9.01
CA GLU A 67 -6.92 -21.93 10.24
C GLU A 67 -6.49 -23.36 9.90
N LYS A 68 -5.24 -23.71 10.16
CA LYS A 68 -4.83 -25.10 10.32
C LYS A 68 -5.43 -25.54 11.65
N VAL A 69 -6.75 -25.76 11.65
CA VAL A 69 -7.41 -26.48 12.73
C VAL A 69 -6.77 -27.86 12.77
N ALA A 70 -6.33 -28.18 13.97
CA ALA A 70 -5.47 -29.29 14.33
C ALA A 70 -5.96 -30.65 13.81
N SER A 71 -4.96 -31.50 13.56
CA SER A 71 -5.08 -32.95 13.35
C SER A 71 -5.77 -33.66 14.51
#